data_AF-A0A3A0GC18-F1
#
_entry.id   AF-A0A3A0GC18-F1
#
_cell.length_a   1.000
_cell.length_b   1.000
_cell.length_c   1.000
_cell.angle_alpha   90.00
_cell.angle_beta   90.00
_cell.angle_gamma   90.00
#
_symmetry.space_group_name_H-M   'P 1'
#
loop_
_entity.id
_entity.type
_entity.pdbx_description
1 polymer ?
#
loop_
_entity_poly.entity_id
_entity_poly.type
_entity_poly.pdbx_seq_one_letter_code
_entity_poly.pdbx_strand_id
1 'polypeptide(L)'
;MRKRYSREIRAEVLGKIRAGQRVSEVAKNHGISEPTVRTWLERDMGSPAGETLEISRLRRENEALFRIIGQLTYDSDLRKKNQRSGRR
;
A
#
# COMPACT_ATOMS: atom_id res chain seq x y z
N MET A 1 31.23 4.17 -5.50
CA MET A 1 30.12 4.02 -6.48
C MET A 1 29.00 3.20 -5.86
N ARG A 2 27.76 3.71 -5.81
CA ARG A 2 26.62 2.96 -5.24
C ARG A 2 26.14 1.94 -6.28
N LYS A 3 26.40 0.65 -6.06
CA LYS A 3 25.86 -0.42 -6.91
C LYS A 3 24.33 -0.35 -6.86
N ARG A 4 23.69 -0.19 -8.03
CA ARG A 4 22.23 -0.29 -8.18
C ARG A 4 21.89 -1.71 -8.58
N TYR A 5 20.95 -2.30 -7.85
CA TYR A 5 20.39 -3.61 -8.17
C TYR A 5 19.00 -3.41 -8.79
N SER A 6 18.61 -4.31 -9.69
CA SER A 6 17.28 -4.26 -10.30
C SER A 6 16.20 -4.60 -9.28
N ARG A 7 14.94 -4.26 -9.60
CA ARG A 7 13.81 -4.56 -8.69
C ARG A 7 13.56 -6.06 -8.60
N GLU A 8 13.79 -6.77 -9.70
CA GLU A 8 13.61 -8.20 -9.86
C GLU A 8 14.59 -8.97 -8.96
N ILE A 9 15.88 -8.60 -8.99
CA ILE A 9 16.91 -9.20 -8.13
C ILE A 9 16.58 -8.98 -6.65
N ARG A 10 16.16 -7.77 -6.29
CA ARG A 10 15.77 -7.46 -4.91
C ARG A 10 14.58 -8.33 -4.47
N ALA A 11 13.55 -8.46 -5.29
CA ALA A 11 12.37 -9.27 -4.97
C ALA A 11 12.71 -10.76 -4.82
N GLU A 12 13.56 -11.30 -5.70
CA GLU A 12 14.02 -12.69 -5.63
C GLU A 12 14.81 -12.97 -4.35
N VAL A 13 15.77 -12.10 -4.01
CA VAL A 13 16.60 -12.20 -2.80
C VAL A 13 15.74 -12.17 -1.54
N LEU A 14 14.79 -11.24 -1.45
CA LEU A 14 13.88 -11.12 -0.31
C LEU A 14 12.95 -12.33 -0.21
N GLY A 15 12.45 -12.84 -1.34
CA GLY A 15 11.62 -14.05 -1.38
C GLY A 15 12.35 -15.29 -0.84
N LYS A 16 13.60 -15.49 -1.26
CA LYS A 16 14.46 -16.60 -0.78
C LYS A 16 14.70 -16.54 0.73
N ILE A 17 14.91 -15.34 1.27
CA ILE A 17 15.12 -15.15 2.71
C ILE A 17 13.84 -15.40 3.50
N ARG A 18 12.68 -14.92 3.00
CA ARG A 18 11.36 -15.20 3.60
C ARG A 18 11.02 -16.69 3.58
N ALA A 19 11.52 -17.44 2.60
CA ALA A 19 11.41 -18.90 2.54
C ALA A 19 12.33 -19.64 3.53
N GLY A 20 13.10 -18.92 4.36
CA GLY A 20 13.93 -19.49 5.42
C GLY A 20 15.41 -19.64 5.07
N GLN A 21 15.85 -19.19 3.88
CA GLN A 21 17.28 -19.24 3.53
C GLN A 21 18.09 -18.21 4.32
N ARG A 22 19.34 -18.57 4.63
CA ARG A 22 20.25 -17.68 5.38
C ARG A 22 20.65 -16.47 4.56
N VAL A 23 20.58 -15.28 5.16
CA VAL A 23 20.97 -14.00 4.54
C VAL A 23 22.39 -14.06 3.95
N SER A 24 23.34 -14.68 4.66
CA SER A 24 24.73 -14.82 4.21
C SER A 24 24.88 -15.64 2.94
N GLU A 25 24.13 -16.74 2.84
CA GLU A 25 24.13 -17.63 1.69
C GLU A 25 23.48 -16.98 0.47
N VAL A 26 22.30 -16.38 0.65
CA VAL A 26 21.60 -15.67 -0.42
C VAL A 26 22.42 -14.48 -0.93
N ALA A 27 23.04 -13.72 -0.03
CA ALA A 27 23.91 -12.60 -0.38
C ALA A 27 25.11 -13.06 -1.22
N LYS A 28 25.80 -14.14 -0.80
CA LYS A 28 26.94 -14.72 -1.52
C LYS A 28 26.53 -15.23 -2.90
N ASN A 29 25.42 -15.96 -3.02
CA ASN A 29 24.93 -16.54 -4.27
C ASN A 29 24.59 -15.46 -5.32
N HIS A 30 24.16 -14.28 -4.87
CA HIS A 30 23.82 -13.16 -5.73
C HIS A 30 24.93 -12.11 -5.87
N GLY A 31 26.10 -12.33 -5.26
CA GLY A 31 27.22 -11.37 -5.28
C GLY A 31 26.90 -10.03 -4.60
N ILE A 32 25.96 -10.05 -3.65
CA ILE A 32 25.49 -8.88 -2.90
C ILE A 32 26.14 -8.91 -1.51
N SER A 33 26.47 -7.75 -0.95
CA SER A 33 26.95 -7.71 0.43
C SER A 33 25.81 -7.95 1.42
N GLU A 34 26.06 -8.75 2.46
CA GLU A 34 25.06 -9.01 3.50
C GLU A 34 24.44 -7.75 4.12
N PRO A 35 25.20 -6.67 4.42
CA PRO A 35 24.61 -5.44 4.93
C PRO A 35 23.58 -4.83 3.97
N THR A 36 23.81 -4.92 2.65
CA THR A 36 22.85 -4.43 1.65
C THR A 36 21.53 -5.20 1.72
N VAL A 37 21.62 -6.52 1.86
CA VAL A 37 20.46 -7.39 2.00
C VAL A 37 19.71 -7.12 3.30
N ARG A 38 20.42 -6.94 4.42
CA ARG A 38 19.80 -6.54 5.71
C ARG A 38 19.06 -5.22 5.61
N THR A 39 19.65 -4.19 5.00
CA THR A 39 18.98 -2.91 4.76
C THR A 39 17.75 -3.05 3.85
N TRP A 40 17.73 -4.04 2.95
CA TRP A 40 16.53 -4.32 2.16
C TRP A 40 15.44 -4.95 3.01
N LEU A 41 15.77 -5.92 3.86
CA LEU A 41 14.83 -6.51 4.81
C LEU A 41 14.25 -5.44 5.75
N GLU A 42 15.09 -4.56 6.30
CA GLU A 42 14.65 -3.45 7.16
C GLU A 42 13.64 -2.52 6.46
N ARG A 43 13.85 -2.25 5.17
CA ARG A 43 12.94 -1.40 4.38
C ARG A 43 11.70 -2.14 3.89
N ASP A 44 11.81 -3.45 3.70
CA ASP A 44 10.77 -4.34 3.20
C ASP A 44 9.80 -4.79 4.31
N MET A 45 10.27 -4.89 5.55
CA MET A 45 9.44 -5.08 6.77
C MET A 45 8.68 -3.81 7.18
N GLY A 46 8.51 -2.87 6.25
CA GLY A 46 7.84 -1.60 6.46
C GLY A 46 8.84 -0.48 6.72
N SER A 47 9.17 0.29 5.68
CA SER A 47 9.42 1.71 5.91
C SER A 47 8.07 2.31 6.30
N PRO A 48 7.88 2.77 7.55
CA PRO A 48 6.60 3.31 8.01
C PRO A 48 6.10 4.40 7.07
N ALA A 49 7.00 5.14 6.42
CA ALA A 49 6.67 6.24 5.53
C ALA A 49 5.85 5.83 4.28
N GLY A 50 6.11 4.68 3.65
CA GLY A 50 5.43 4.28 2.40
C GLY A 50 4.01 3.78 2.65
N GLU A 51 3.87 2.88 3.62
CA GLU A 51 2.59 2.36 4.09
C GLU A 51 1.73 3.48 4.69
N THR A 52 2.33 4.42 5.41
CA THR A 52 1.62 5.60 5.92
C THR A 52 1.08 6.51 4.81
N LEU A 53 1.81 6.68 3.70
CA LEU A 53 1.35 7.48 2.56
C LEU A 53 0.17 6.82 1.84
N GLU A 54 0.23 5.51 1.61
CA GLU A 54 -0.86 4.76 0.97
C GLU A 54 -2.10 4.73 1.88
N ILE A 55 -1.94 4.45 3.17
CA ILE A 55 -3.02 4.52 4.16
C ILE A 55 -3.65 5.93 4.20
N SER A 56 -2.83 6.98 4.17
CA SER A 56 -3.32 8.37 4.17
C SER A 56 -4.11 8.70 2.90
N ARG A 57 -3.66 8.21 1.75
CA ARG A 57 -4.37 8.35 0.48
C ARG A 57 -5.71 7.61 0.50
N LEU A 58 -5.72 6.35 0.91
CA LEU A 58 -6.93 5.53 1.01
C LEU A 58 -7.95 6.15 1.98
N ARG A 59 -7.51 6.71 3.11
CA ARG A 59 -8.38 7.42 4.05
C ARG A 59 -9.06 8.64 3.40
N ARG A 60 -8.32 9.43 2.63
CA ARG A 60 -8.88 10.60 1.91
C ARG A 60 -9.88 10.19 0.82
N GLU A 61 -9.54 9.16 0.06
CA GLU A 61 -10.45 8.61 -0.96
C GLU A 61 -11.74 8.09 -0.32
N ASN A 62 -11.63 7.39 0.81
CA ASN A 62 -12.80 6.88 1.54
C ASN A 62 -13.67 8.02 2.10
N GLU A 63 -13.07 9.07 2.67
CA GLU A 63 -13.79 10.24 3.14
C GLU A 63 -14.55 10.95 2.00
N ALA A 64 -13.91 11.10 0.83
CA ALA A 64 -14.55 11.68 -0.35
C ALA A 64 -15.75 10.84 -0.82
N LEU A 65 -15.61 9.50 -0.84
CA LEU A 65 -16.69 8.59 -1.19
C LEU A 65 -17.86 8.70 -0.22
N PHE A 66 -17.61 8.73 1.09
CA PHE A 66 -18.67 8.91 2.09
C PHE A 66 -19.42 10.22 1.93
N ARG A 67 -18.74 11.32 1.60
CA ARG A 67 -19.40 12.61 1.33
C ARG A 67 -20.33 12.54 0.13
N ILE A 68 -19.88 11.90 -0.97
CA ILE A 68 -20.69 11.71 -2.18
C ILE A 68 -21.92 10.87 -1.86
N ILE A 69 -21.75 9.75 -1.15
CA ILE A 69 -22.85 8.88 -0.75
C ILE A 69 -23.85 9.63 0.14
N GLY A 70 -23.36 10.44 1.09
CA GLY A 70 -24.20 11.26 1.95
C GLY A 70 -25.08 12.23 1.16
N GLN A 71 -24.49 12.95 0.19
CA GLN A 71 -25.22 13.88 -0.67
C GLN A 71 -26.29 13.16 -1.52
N LEU A 72 -25.92 12.04 -2.15
CA LEU A 72 -26.85 11.25 -2.96
C LEU A 72 -28.03 10.71 -2.15
N THR A 73 -27.76 10.26 -0.92
CA THR A 73 -28.78 9.74 -0.01
C THR A 73 -29.74 10.86 0.41
N TYR A 74 -29.21 12.03 0.76
CA TYR A 74 -30.01 13.21 1.10
C TYR A 74 -30.92 13.65 -0.05
N ASP A 75 -30.37 13.75 -1.27
CA ASP A 75 -31.12 14.15 -2.46
C ASP A 75 -32.23 13.15 -2.80
N SER A 76 -31.96 11.84 -2.63
CA SER A 76 -32.95 10.78 -2.81
C SER A 76 -34.12 10.92 -1.84
N ASP A 77 -33.83 11.22 -0.58
CA ASP A 77 -34.86 11.40 0.45
C ASP A 77 -35.68 12.67 0.23
N LEU A 78 -35.06 13.77 -0.20
CA LEU A 78 -35.76 14.99 -0.56
C LEU A 78 -36.71 14.77 -1.75
N ARG A 79 -36.24 14.07 -2.79
CA ARG A 79 -37.07 13.70 -3.95
C ARG A 79 -38.28 12.87 -3.54
N LYS A 80 -38.10 11.87 -2.67
CA LYS A 80 -39.20 11.07 -2.13
C LYS A 80 -40.21 11.91 -1.34
N LYS A 81 -39.74 12.85 -0.51
CA LYS A 81 -40.62 13.77 0.25
C LYS A 81 -41.44 14.67 -0.69
N ASN A 82 -40.83 15.27 -1.69
CA ASN A 82 -41.52 16.14 -2.66
C ASN A 82 -42.57 15.36 -3.47
N GLN A 83 -42.28 14.13 -3.90
CA GLN A 83 -43.26 13.27 -4.58
C GLN A 83 -44.47 12.92 -3.71
N ARG A 84 -44.28 12.78 -2.39
CA ARG A 84 -45.39 12.53 -1.44
C ARG A 84 -46.23 13.78 -1.20
N SER A 85 -45.60 14.96 -1.18
CA SER A 85 -46.30 16.23 -0.97
C SER A 85 -47.12 16.68 -2.16
N GLY A 86 -46.66 16.43 -3.41
CA GLY A 86 -47.40 16.81 -4.63
C GLY A 86 -48.54 15.85 -5.01
N ARG A 87 -48.79 14.82 -4.19
CA ARG A 87 -49.84 13.80 -4.38
C ARG A 87 -51.02 13.98 -3.42
N ARG A 88 -50.96 15.01 -2.57
CA ARG A 88 -52.03 15.49 -1.67
C ARG A 88 -52.56 16.80 -2.22
#